data_AF-A0A139NBX8-F1
#
_entry.id   AF-A0A139NBX8-F1
#
_cell.length_a   1.000
_cell.length_b   1.000
_cell.length_c   1.000
_cell.angle_alpha   90.00
_cell.angle_beta   90.00
_cell.angle_gamma   90.00
#
_symmetry.space_group_name_H-M   'P 1'
#
loop_
_entity.id
_entity.type
_entity.pdbx_description
1 polymer ?
#
loop_
_entity_poly.entity_id
_entity_poly.type
_entity_poly.pdbx_seq_one_letter_code
_entity_poly.pdbx_strand_id
1 'polypeptide(L)'
;MSLLDIAKQLKANGYDPRKDKVNNGNQHLPGGEYQVVLTGVEARIADSKWESINYAFEVRDPESPFNGRTQFIGMGTLVDWVKNGKKMDLTSMVETTVKFFQKALELAYDKMRGADLEDNKSMEEALKRKAVGTKFILVIDEYTKRDKSTGYNYDLEEYLGNKIDQATEIDDEDLPF
;
A
#
# COMPACT_ATOMS: atom_id res chain seq x y z
N MET A 1 -15.56 -17.24 13.61
CA MET A 1 -14.55 -18.28 13.88
C MET A 1 -13.70 -17.82 15.04
N SER A 2 -13.47 -18.67 16.05
CA SER A 2 -12.62 -18.34 17.20
C SER A 2 -11.16 -18.72 16.94
N LEU A 3 -10.23 -18.20 17.75
CA LEU A 3 -8.82 -18.61 17.70
C LEU A 3 -8.64 -20.13 17.89
N LEU A 4 -9.51 -20.74 18.68
CA LEU A 4 -9.52 -22.18 18.91
C LEU A 4 -9.93 -22.96 17.65
N ASP A 5 -10.85 -22.42 16.85
CA ASP A 5 -11.28 -23.05 15.61
C ASP A 5 -10.17 -23.03 14.56
N ILE A 6 -9.44 -21.91 14.46
CA ILE A 6 -8.29 -21.76 13.57
C ILE A 6 -7.16 -22.73 13.98
N ALA A 7 -6.88 -22.86 15.28
CA ALA A 7 -5.86 -23.78 15.78
C ALA A 7 -6.19 -25.26 15.46
N LYS A 8 -7.46 -25.64 15.57
CA LYS A 8 -7.93 -26.97 15.17
C LYS A 8 -7.78 -27.20 13.68
N GLN A 9 -8.07 -26.18 12.87
CA GLN A 9 -7.94 -26.24 11.41
C GLN A 9 -6.47 -26.35 10.97
N LEU A 10 -5.56 -25.58 11.57
CA LEU A 10 -4.11 -25.68 11.33
C LEU A 10 -3.58 -27.09 11.62
N LYS A 11 -3.99 -27.65 12.77
CA LYS A 11 -3.64 -29.02 13.14
C LYS A 11 -4.22 -30.06 12.16
N ALA A 12 -5.47 -29.88 11.72
CA ALA A 12 -6.12 -30.76 10.75
C ALA A 12 -5.44 -30.71 9.36
N ASN A 13 -4.93 -29.53 8.99
CA ASN A 13 -4.20 -29.32 7.73
C ASN A 13 -2.73 -29.79 7.81
N GLY A 14 -2.31 -30.41 8.91
CA GLY A 14 -0.99 -31.01 9.06
C GLY A 14 0.13 -30.02 9.37
N TYR A 15 -0.19 -28.81 9.84
CA TYR A 15 0.81 -27.81 10.23
C TYR A 15 1.75 -28.36 11.31
N ASP A 16 3.03 -28.51 10.97
CA ASP A 16 4.10 -28.84 11.90
C ASP A 16 4.80 -27.55 12.37
N PRO A 17 4.55 -27.09 13.60
CA PRO A 17 5.13 -25.84 14.11
C PRO A 17 6.66 -25.85 14.20
N ARG A 18 7.31 -27.01 14.07
CA ARG A 18 8.79 -27.12 14.08
C ARG A 18 9.41 -27.07 12.70
N LYS A 19 8.65 -27.35 11.64
CA LYS A 19 9.17 -27.52 10.27
C LYS A 19 8.53 -26.55 9.30
N ASP A 20 7.24 -26.30 9.47
CA ASP A 20 6.48 -25.48 8.56
C ASP A 20 6.75 -24.01 8.86
N LYS A 21 7.02 -23.25 7.80
CA LYS A 21 7.23 -21.82 7.92
C LYS A 21 5.96 -21.20 8.47
N VAL A 22 6.11 -20.40 9.52
CA VAL A 22 5.00 -19.60 10.08
C VAL A 22 4.40 -18.71 9.00
N ASN A 23 5.24 -18.21 8.09
CA ASN A 23 4.82 -17.42 6.95
C ASN A 23 5.18 -18.18 5.66
N ASN A 24 4.20 -18.44 4.81
CA ASN A 24 4.49 -18.79 3.42
C ASN A 24 5.09 -17.54 2.76
N GLY A 25 6.30 -17.68 2.21
CA GLY A 25 7.06 -16.60 1.60
C GLY A 25 6.38 -16.04 0.36
N ASN A 26 5.38 -15.20 0.57
CA ASN A 26 4.96 -14.07 -0.26
C ASN A 26 3.82 -13.39 0.51
N GLN A 27 4.19 -12.39 1.32
CA GLN A 27 3.20 -11.53 1.96
C GLN A 27 2.48 -10.63 0.94
N HIS A 28 2.99 -10.59 -0.30
CA HIS A 28 2.35 -9.90 -1.41
C HIS A 28 1.03 -10.58 -1.81
N LEU A 29 0.01 -9.76 -2.04
CA LEU A 29 -1.18 -10.18 -2.76
C LEU A 29 -0.78 -10.65 -4.18
N PRO A 30 -1.46 -11.67 -4.73
CA PRO A 30 -1.28 -12.06 -6.13
C PRO A 30 -1.58 -10.89 -7.07
N GLY A 31 -1.10 -10.98 -8.32
CA GLY A 31 -1.48 -10.04 -9.37
C GLY A 31 -3.00 -9.94 -9.54
N GLY A 32 -3.51 -8.72 -9.70
CA GLY A 32 -4.94 -8.42 -9.79
C GLY A 32 -5.30 -7.05 -9.23
N GLU A 33 -6.61 -6.79 -9.18
CA GLU A 33 -7.20 -5.54 -8.68
C GLU A 33 -7.88 -5.78 -7.34
N TYR A 34 -7.64 -4.88 -6.39
CA TYR A 34 -8.14 -5.01 -5.03
C TYR A 34 -8.76 -3.71 -4.55
N GLN A 35 -9.99 -3.77 -4.03
CA GLN A 35 -10.56 -2.64 -3.27
C GLN A 35 -9.82 -2.55 -1.94
N VAL A 36 -9.11 -1.46 -1.72
CA VAL A 36 -8.27 -1.26 -0.52
C VAL A 36 -8.58 0.07 0.14
N VAL A 37 -8.26 0.17 1.43
CA VAL A 37 -8.14 1.43 2.15
C VAL A 37 -6.67 1.66 2.46
N LEU A 38 -6.18 2.88 2.25
CA LEU A 38 -4.85 3.26 2.75
C LEU A 38 -4.94 3.46 4.26
N THR A 39 -4.49 2.50 5.05
CA THR A 39 -4.62 2.53 6.52
C THR A 39 -3.45 3.19 7.22
N GLY A 40 -2.30 3.32 6.54
CA GLY A 40 -1.13 3.95 7.11
C GLY A 40 -0.07 4.29 6.07
N VAL A 41 0.72 5.32 6.40
CA VAL A 41 1.90 5.74 5.66
C VAL A 41 3.02 6.07 6.65
N GLU A 42 4.24 5.67 6.33
CA GLU A 42 5.42 5.91 7.17
C GLU A 42 6.63 6.28 6.31
N ALA A 43 7.27 7.41 6.61
CA ALA A 43 8.62 7.71 6.14
C ALA A 43 9.62 6.86 6.92
N ARG A 44 10.48 6.12 6.22
CA ARG A 44 11.46 5.23 6.84
C ARG A 44 12.86 5.55 6.35
N ILE A 45 13.79 5.54 7.30
CA ILE A 45 15.22 5.54 7.05
C ILE A 45 15.78 4.25 7.66
N ALA A 46 16.28 3.36 6.82
CA ALA A 46 16.91 2.12 7.30
C ALA A 46 18.31 2.39 7.87
N ASP A 47 18.85 1.45 8.64
CA ASP A 47 20.23 1.54 9.17
C ASP A 47 21.28 1.71 8.06
N SER A 48 21.00 1.16 6.88
CA SER A 48 21.82 1.34 5.69
C SER A 48 21.87 2.79 5.18
N LYS A 49 21.02 3.68 5.71
CA LYS A 49 20.68 5.02 5.19
C LYS A 49 19.77 5.02 3.97
N TRP A 50 19.17 3.87 3.64
CA TRP A 50 18.16 3.81 2.59
C TRP A 50 16.89 4.53 3.05
N GLU A 51 16.42 5.49 2.25
CA GLU A 51 15.20 6.25 2.52
C GLU A 51 14.06 5.77 1.63
N SER A 52 12.90 5.57 2.25
CA SER A 52 11.68 5.17 1.56
C SER A 52 10.44 5.79 2.19
N ILE A 53 9.37 5.80 1.41
CA ILE A 53 8.00 5.96 1.89
C ILE A 53 7.29 4.61 1.80
N ASN A 54 6.64 4.21 2.89
CA ASN A 54 5.96 2.92 2.99
C ASN A 54 4.45 3.13 3.14
N TYR A 55 3.66 2.41 2.34
CA TYR A 55 2.22 2.42 2.34
C TYR A 55 1.68 1.11 2.91
N ALA A 56 0.62 1.18 3.69
CA ALA A 56 -0.16 0.04 4.18
C ALA A 56 -1.56 0.10 3.58
N PHE A 57 -1.83 -0.78 2.61
CA PHE A 57 -3.14 -0.91 1.98
C PHE A 57 -3.86 -2.13 2.51
N GLU A 58 -4.99 -1.95 3.18
CA GLU A 58 -5.81 -3.05 3.67
C GLU A 58 -6.94 -3.35 2.67
N VAL A 59 -7.05 -4.60 2.22
CA VAL A 59 -8.17 -5.04 1.38
C VAL A 59 -9.47 -4.92 2.15
N ARG A 60 -10.43 -4.21 1.57
CA ARG A 60 -11.78 -3.99 2.12
C ARG A 60 -12.81 -4.35 1.06
N ASP A 61 -12.92 -5.64 0.84
CA ASP A 61 -13.87 -6.25 -0.09
C ASP A 61 -14.45 -7.51 0.58
N PRO A 62 -15.69 -7.47 1.12
CA PRO A 62 -16.29 -8.59 1.83
C PRO A 62 -16.35 -9.90 1.04
N GLU A 63 -16.39 -9.82 -0.29
CA GLU A 63 -16.48 -10.99 -1.18
C GLU A 63 -15.10 -11.56 -1.54
N SER A 64 -14.03 -10.80 -1.25
CA SER A 64 -12.66 -11.22 -1.54
C SER A 64 -12.13 -12.17 -0.47
N PRO A 65 -11.46 -13.28 -0.83
CA PRO A 65 -10.75 -14.13 0.13
C PRO A 65 -9.57 -13.42 0.80
N PHE A 66 -9.20 -12.23 0.32
CA PHE A 66 -8.13 -11.40 0.86
C PHE A 66 -8.65 -10.27 1.77
N ASN A 67 -9.96 -10.20 2.05
CA ASN A 67 -10.52 -9.17 2.93
C ASN A 67 -9.78 -9.09 4.28
N GLY A 68 -9.45 -7.88 4.72
CA GLY A 68 -8.66 -7.61 5.93
C GLY A 68 -7.16 -7.85 5.80
N ARG A 69 -6.68 -8.36 4.66
CA ARG A 69 -5.24 -8.53 4.41
C ARG A 69 -4.60 -7.19 4.08
N THR A 70 -3.47 -6.90 4.71
CA THR A 70 -2.68 -5.69 4.43
C THR A 70 -1.55 -5.99 3.44
N GLN A 71 -1.48 -5.22 2.37
CA GLN A 71 -0.36 -5.12 1.44
C GLN A 71 0.53 -3.95 1.84
N PHE A 72 1.80 -4.24 2.17
CA PHE A 72 2.81 -3.21 2.41
C PHE A 72 3.58 -2.93 1.13
N ILE A 73 3.72 -1.66 0.76
CA ILE A 73 4.45 -1.22 -0.44
C ILE A 73 5.49 -0.19 0.01
N GLY A 74 6.77 -0.49 -0.21
CA GLY A 74 7.87 0.43 0.08
C GLY A 74 8.45 1.00 -1.21
N MET A 75 8.53 2.32 -1.31
CA MET A 75 9.05 3.04 -2.47
C MET A 75 10.21 3.95 -2.07
N GLY A 76 11.35 3.80 -2.75
CA GLY A 76 12.58 4.55 -2.45
C GLY A 76 12.49 6.02 -2.86
N THR A 77 13.10 6.90 -2.07
CA THR A 77 13.10 8.35 -2.30
C THR A 77 14.48 8.92 -2.64
N LEU A 78 15.54 8.10 -2.60
CA LEU A 78 16.90 8.51 -2.96
C LEU A 78 17.15 8.42 -4.46
N VAL A 79 17.56 9.54 -5.07
CA VAL A 79 17.94 9.61 -6.50
C VAL A 79 19.30 9.00 -6.79
N ASP A 80 20.17 8.94 -5.79
CA ASP A 80 21.53 8.40 -5.89
C ASP A 80 21.78 7.44 -4.72
N TRP A 81 22.37 6.28 -5.02
CA TRP A 81 22.72 5.30 -3.99
C TRP A 81 24.09 4.69 -4.21
N VAL A 82 24.88 4.52 -3.13
CA VAL A 82 26.16 3.81 -3.20
C VAL A 82 25.98 2.39 -2.68
N LYS A 83 26.00 1.42 -3.60
CA LYS A 83 25.96 -0.01 -3.26
C LYS A 83 27.30 -0.65 -3.60
N ASN A 84 27.96 -1.24 -2.61
CA ASN A 84 29.27 -1.88 -2.75
C ASN A 84 30.32 -0.98 -3.42
N GLY A 85 30.35 0.32 -3.05
CA GLY A 85 31.27 1.31 -3.62
C GLY A 85 30.93 1.80 -5.03
N LYS A 86 29.85 1.31 -5.65
CA LYS A 86 29.36 1.79 -6.95
C LYS A 86 28.19 2.75 -6.76
N LYS A 87 28.30 3.94 -7.35
CA LYS A 87 27.19 4.90 -7.44
C LYS A 87 26.16 4.38 -8.45
N MET A 88 24.91 4.33 -8.02
CA MET A 88 23.75 3.95 -8.80
C MET A 88 22.84 5.18 -8.93
N ASP A 89 22.49 5.53 -10.16
CA ASP A 89 21.44 6.48 -10.47
C ASP A 89 20.09 5.76 -10.37
N LEU A 90 19.23 6.27 -9.48
CA LEU A 90 17.91 5.74 -9.16
C LEU A 90 16.79 6.69 -9.60
N THR A 91 17.09 7.68 -10.44
CA THR A 91 16.13 8.71 -10.88
C THR A 91 14.82 8.09 -11.41
N SER A 92 14.89 7.07 -12.27
CA SER A 92 13.69 6.40 -12.80
C SER A 92 12.85 5.70 -11.71
N MET A 93 13.49 5.19 -10.66
CA MET A 93 12.80 4.62 -9.50
C MET A 93 12.10 5.71 -8.70
N VAL A 94 12.77 6.84 -8.44
CA VAL A 94 12.20 7.98 -7.72
C VAL A 94 11.07 8.65 -8.51
N GLU A 95 11.18 8.74 -9.84
CA GLU A 95 10.07 9.19 -10.70
C GLU A 95 8.82 8.33 -10.50
N THR A 96 8.99 7.01 -10.36
CA THR A 96 7.88 6.09 -10.09
C THR A 96 7.29 6.35 -8.71
N THR A 97 8.13 6.57 -7.69
CA THR A 97 7.71 6.96 -6.34
C THR A 97 6.88 8.25 -6.34
N VAL A 98 7.35 9.29 -7.05
CA VAL A 98 6.64 10.58 -7.14
C VAL A 98 5.32 10.45 -7.90
N LYS A 99 5.28 9.69 -9.01
CA LYS A 99 4.03 9.41 -9.75
C LYS A 99 3.00 8.71 -8.87
N PHE A 100 3.41 7.67 -8.14
CA PHE A 100 2.51 6.93 -7.25
C PHE A 100 1.98 7.83 -6.12
N PHE A 101 2.86 8.62 -5.51
CA PHE A 101 2.50 9.61 -4.49
C PHE A 101 1.47 10.64 -5.00
N GLN A 102 1.72 11.23 -6.17
CA GLN A 102 0.81 12.19 -6.80
C GLN A 102 -0.56 11.56 -7.07
N LYS A 103 -0.57 10.33 -7.61
CA LYS A 103 -1.80 9.60 -7.88
C LYS A 103 -2.59 9.33 -6.60
N ALA A 104 -1.92 8.92 -5.52
CA ALA A 104 -2.57 8.70 -4.23
C ALA A 104 -3.23 9.97 -3.66
N LEU A 105 -2.59 11.14 -3.79
CA LEU A 105 -3.17 12.42 -3.36
C LEU A 105 -4.37 12.82 -4.22
N GLU A 106 -4.23 12.78 -5.54
CA GLU A 106 -5.28 13.21 -6.48
C GLU A 106 -6.54 12.34 -6.33
N LEU A 107 -6.37 11.02 -6.24
CA LEU A 107 -7.47 10.07 -6.02
C LEU A 107 -8.09 10.19 -4.62
N ALA A 108 -7.41 10.83 -3.68
CA ALA A 108 -7.94 11.23 -2.38
C ALA A 108 -8.54 12.65 -2.36
N TYR A 109 -8.72 13.27 -3.53
CA TYR A 109 -9.22 14.63 -3.67
C TYR A 109 -8.40 15.64 -2.86
N ASP A 110 -7.09 15.43 -2.81
CA ASP A 110 -6.10 16.38 -2.30
C ASP A 110 -5.23 16.92 -3.43
N LYS A 111 -4.68 18.12 -3.22
CA LYS A 111 -3.78 18.74 -4.18
C LYS A 111 -2.37 18.73 -3.63
N MET A 112 -1.43 18.24 -4.45
CA MET A 112 -0.01 18.29 -4.13
C MET A 112 0.47 19.73 -4.01
N ARG A 113 1.25 20.00 -2.96
CA ARG A 113 1.95 21.27 -2.74
C ARG A 113 3.43 21.05 -2.98
N GLY A 114 4.16 22.09 -3.42
CA GLY A 114 5.61 21.96 -3.65
C GLY A 114 6.39 21.48 -2.42
N ALA A 115 5.99 21.95 -1.23
CA ALA A 115 6.57 21.55 0.05
C ALA A 115 6.35 20.05 0.38
N ASP A 116 5.34 19.41 -0.21
CA ASP A 116 5.04 17.99 0.05
C ASP A 116 6.13 17.04 -0.54
N LEU A 117 7.05 17.54 -1.36
CA LEU A 117 8.14 16.78 -2.01
C LEU A 117 9.54 17.15 -1.51
N GLU A 118 9.66 17.87 -0.39
CA GLU A 118 10.97 18.25 0.16
C GLU A 118 11.79 17.06 0.64
N ASP A 119 11.14 16.11 1.30
CA ASP A 119 11.72 14.84 1.74
C ASP A 119 10.63 13.77 1.94
N ASN A 120 11.04 12.56 2.32
CA ASN A 120 10.10 11.46 2.56
C ASN A 120 9.13 11.74 3.72
N LYS A 121 9.49 12.60 4.67
CA LYS A 121 8.65 12.97 5.81
C LYS A 121 7.53 13.92 5.38
N SER A 122 7.84 14.92 4.56
CA SER A 122 6.85 15.81 3.95
C SER A 122 5.85 15.02 3.09
N MET A 123 6.32 14.00 2.35
CA MET A 123 5.44 13.10 1.61
C MET A 123 4.50 12.31 2.54
N GLU A 124 5.01 11.77 3.65
CA GLU A 124 4.20 11.07 4.65
C GLU A 124 3.09 11.98 5.22
N GLU A 125 3.44 13.20 5.62
CA GLU A 125 2.49 14.18 6.18
C GLU A 125 1.42 14.59 5.17
N ALA A 126 1.81 14.77 3.90
CA ALA A 126 0.88 15.06 2.83
C ALA A 126 -0.15 13.94 2.62
N LEU A 127 0.28 12.67 2.64
CA LEU A 127 -0.65 11.54 2.52
C LEU A 127 -1.55 11.39 3.76
N LYS A 128 -1.02 11.64 4.95
CA LYS A 128 -1.81 11.61 6.20
C LYS A 128 -2.89 12.68 6.26
N ARG A 129 -2.75 13.76 5.51
CA ARG A 129 -3.71 14.88 5.46
C ARG A 129 -5.09 14.45 4.96
N LYS A 130 -5.15 13.61 3.92
CA LYS A 130 -6.41 13.15 3.29
C LYS A 130 -6.37 11.73 2.73
N ALA A 131 -5.24 11.27 2.22
CA ALA A 131 -5.17 9.97 1.55
C ALA A 131 -5.31 8.79 2.52
N VAL A 132 -4.76 8.89 3.73
CA VAL A 132 -4.99 7.88 4.78
C VAL A 132 -6.47 7.86 5.15
N GLY A 133 -7.09 6.67 5.09
CA GLY A 133 -8.52 6.45 5.27
C GLY A 133 -9.31 6.42 3.96
N THR A 134 -8.72 6.86 2.84
CA THR A 134 -9.39 6.83 1.54
C THR A 134 -9.35 5.43 0.91
N LYS A 135 -10.42 5.08 0.18
CA LYS A 135 -10.48 3.85 -0.62
C LYS A 135 -9.87 4.05 -2.00
N PHE A 136 -9.19 3.02 -2.48
CA PHE A 136 -8.58 2.96 -3.81
C PHE A 136 -8.84 1.57 -4.43
N ILE A 137 -8.68 1.47 -5.74
CA ILE A 137 -8.39 0.18 -6.37
C ILE A 137 -6.87 0.05 -6.47
N LEU A 138 -6.28 -0.91 -5.76
CA LEU A 138 -4.86 -1.25 -5.88
C LEU A 138 -4.69 -2.25 -7.01
N VAL A 139 -3.97 -1.86 -8.06
CA VAL A 139 -3.62 -2.71 -9.19
C VAL A 139 -2.23 -3.29 -8.95
N ILE A 140 -2.11 -4.61 -9.04
CA ILE A 140 -0.86 -5.34 -8.84
C ILE A 140 -0.54 -6.13 -10.11
N ASP A 141 0.56 -5.78 -10.77
CA ASP A 141 1.07 -6.52 -11.92
C ASP A 141 2.26 -7.38 -11.50
N GLU A 142 2.19 -8.67 -11.82
CA GLU A 142 3.30 -9.60 -11.62
C GLU A 142 4.19 -9.69 -12.86
N TYR A 143 5.51 -9.73 -12.65
CA TYR A 143 6.46 -9.97 -13.72
C TYR A 143 7.58 -10.91 -13.27
N THR A 144 8.17 -11.64 -14.22
CA THR A 144 9.30 -12.53 -13.93
C THR A 144 10.61 -11.74 -13.98
N LYS A 145 11.33 -11.71 -12.86
CA LYS A 145 12.67 -11.12 -12.80
C LYS A 145 13.71 -12.01 -13.51
N ARG A 146 14.89 -11.45 -13.77
CA ARG A 146 16.01 -12.18 -14.39
C ARG A 146 16.45 -13.41 -13.60
N ASP A 147 16.27 -13.40 -12.27
CA ASP A 147 16.58 -14.52 -11.38
C ASP A 147 15.42 -15.53 -11.24
N LYS A 148 14.38 -15.41 -12.07
CA LYS A 148 13.14 -16.21 -12.07
C LYS A 148 12.24 -16.01 -10.85
N SER A 149 12.56 -15.07 -9.95
CA SER A 149 11.64 -14.69 -8.89
C SER A 149 10.54 -13.76 -9.41
N THR A 150 9.40 -13.72 -8.72
CA THR A 150 8.30 -12.81 -9.04
C THR A 150 8.64 -11.39 -8.58
N GLY A 151 8.42 -10.41 -9.45
CA GLY A 151 8.38 -9.00 -9.16
C GLY A 151 6.96 -8.46 -9.23
N TYR A 152 6.75 -7.32 -8.59
CA TYR A 152 5.45 -6.67 -8.47
C TYR A 152 5.58 -5.21 -8.89
N ASN A 153 4.69 -4.75 -9.78
CA ASN A 153 4.45 -3.34 -10.01
C ASN A 153 3.11 -2.97 -9.37
N TYR A 154 3.01 -1.72 -8.93
CA TYR A 154 1.84 -1.22 -8.21
C TYR A 154 1.33 0.04 -8.88
N ASP A 155 0.01 0.13 -9.01
CA ASP A 155 -0.69 1.33 -9.44
C ASP A 155 -1.98 1.52 -8.63
N LEU A 156 -2.57 2.70 -8.68
CA LEU A 156 -3.82 3.04 -8.00
C LEU A 156 -4.88 3.50 -9.00
N GLU A 157 -6.11 3.06 -8.87
CA GLU A 157 -7.24 3.62 -9.62
C GLU A 157 -8.32 4.16 -8.68
N GLU A 158 -9.18 5.01 -9.25
CA GLU A 158 -10.26 5.67 -8.52
C GLU A 158 -11.28 4.64 -8.05
N TYR A 159 -11.56 4.61 -6.75
CA TYR A 159 -12.70 3.89 -6.21
C TYR A 159 -13.97 4.73 -6.41
N LEU A 160 -14.85 4.31 -7.33
CA LEU A 160 -16.06 5.08 -7.69
C LEU A 160 -16.99 5.38 -6.51
N GLY A 161 -16.97 4.56 -5.45
CA GLY A 161 -17.76 4.82 -4.25
C GLY A 161 -17.39 6.12 -3.52
N ASN A 162 -16.15 6.61 -3.65
CA ASN A 162 -15.73 7.86 -3.01
C ASN A 162 -16.52 9.09 -3.52
N LYS A 163 -17.00 9.06 -4.77
CA LYS A 163 -17.82 10.15 -5.35
C LYS A 163 -19.22 10.23 -4.75
N ILE A 164 -19.78 9.08 -4.36
CA ILE A 164 -21.13 9.00 -3.78
C ILE A 164 -21.10 9.52 -2.33
N ASP A 165 -20.04 9.21 -1.58
CA ASP A 165 -19.86 9.67 -0.21
C ASP A 165 -19.69 11.20 -0.12
N GLN A 166 -19.13 11.87 -1.15
CA GLN A 166 -19.05 13.34 -1.21
C GLN A 166 -20.37 14.03 -1.58
N ALA A 167 -21.29 13.34 -2.25
CA ALA A 167 -22.59 13.89 -2.64
C ALA A 167 -23.63 13.85 -1.50
N THR A 168 -23.28 13.26 -0.36
CA THR A 168 -24.18 13.09 0.79
C THR A 168 -23.85 14.11 1.88
N GLU A 169 -23.87 15.41 1.56
CA GLU A 169 -24.22 16.42 2.56
C GLU A 169 -25.75 16.35 2.73
N ILE A 170 -26.22 15.58 3.70
CA ILE A 170 -27.61 15.70 4.17
C ILE A 170 -27.64 17.02 4.93
N ASP A 171 -28.34 18.01 4.38
CA ASP A 171 -28.66 19.24 5.11
C ASP A 171 -29.48 18.86 6.35
N ASP A 172 -29.16 19.43 7.51
CA ASP A 172 -29.88 19.17 8.76
C ASP A 172 -31.38 19.54 8.61
N GLU A 173 -31.75 20.34 7.60
CA GLU A 173 -33.13 20.66 7.21
C GLU A 173 -33.93 19.49 6.58
N ASP A 174 -33.27 18.42 6.12
CA ASP A 174 -33.92 17.22 5.54
C ASP A 174 -34.08 16.05 6.53
N LEU A 175 -33.73 16.26 7.81
CA LEU A 175 -34.00 15.32 8.88
C LEU A 175 -35.46 15.47 9.39
N PRO A 176 -36.25 14.39 9.44
CA PRO A 176 -37.62 14.46 9.98
C PRO A 176 -37.59 14.50 11.52
N PHE A 177 -37.19 15.63 12.11
CA PHE A 177 -37.41 15.95 13.52
C PHE A 177 -37.91 17.38 13.70
#